data_AF-A0A944XVU2-F1
#
_entry.id   AF-A0A944XVU2-F1
#
_cell.length_a   1.000
_cell.length_b   1.000
_cell.length_c   1.000
_cell.angle_alpha   90.00
_cell.angle_beta   90.00
_cell.angle_gamma   90.00
#
_symmetry.space_group_name_H-M   'P 1'
#
loop_
_entity.id
_entity.type
_entity.pdbx_description
1 polymer ?
#
loop_
_entity_poly.entity_id
_entity_poly.type
_entity_poly.pdbx_seq_one_letter_code
_entity_poly.pdbx_strand_id
1 'polypeptide(L)'
;MNKIFYSLKYFLILLLIPISSIAHDDQDSRIEFWKKYYNPTLEVHQSNIPQIKISLNKIGPFFQLQSKVKNFTLTPDQDLRNNNSWTGYGKLFINGKYTTRIYSEYLFLKEIPVGNNEFKVILSSNMDVDIAYNGELISDTVIFQFPEYNFAEARSKSYGLSIQCEFSDKGLAERERLSKDGLKISESSSYLRCRYDSQKNILDAFKVEMSSFQLLVYELTLDSLMKRSLIWKDYEDNNISLSSAREKNKFVEKNMDIKIQEKYAGNKHE
;
A
#
# COMPACT_ATOMS: atom_id res chain seq x y z
N MET A 1 21.49 79.63 53.48
CA MET A 1 22.73 79.61 52.68
C MET A 1 23.02 78.15 52.34
N ASN A 2 23.29 77.66 51.14
CA ASN A 2 23.31 78.10 49.74
C ASN A 2 23.46 76.75 48.96
N LYS A 3 22.59 76.39 47.99
CA LYS A 3 22.84 76.41 46.53
C LYS A 3 24.01 75.47 46.11
N ILE A 4 23.87 74.44 45.27
CA ILE A 4 23.53 74.48 43.83
C ILE A 4 23.46 73.04 43.24
N PHE A 5 22.62 72.88 42.21
CA PHE A 5 22.50 71.79 41.24
C PHE A 5 23.82 71.28 40.63
N TYR A 6 23.93 69.99 40.30
CA TYR A 6 24.44 69.55 38.98
C TYR A 6 23.84 68.21 38.57
N SER A 7 23.37 68.17 37.32
CA SER A 7 22.97 66.99 36.58
C SER A 7 24.19 66.15 36.19
N LEU A 8 24.10 64.82 36.22
CA LEU A 8 24.82 64.01 35.23
C LEU A 8 24.10 62.71 34.93
N LYS A 9 23.75 62.58 33.65
CA LYS A 9 23.20 61.42 32.97
C LYS A 9 24.04 60.17 33.23
N TYR A 10 23.44 59.08 33.72
CA TYR A 10 23.96 57.74 33.47
C TYR A 10 22.84 56.81 32.99
N PHE A 11 22.86 56.69 31.68
CA PHE A 11 22.49 55.58 30.80
C PHE A 11 21.79 54.36 31.44
N LEU A 12 20.56 54.18 30.98
CA LEU A 12 19.77 52.96 30.98
C LEU A 12 20.54 51.82 30.27
N ILE A 13 20.89 50.75 30.97
CA ILE A 13 21.06 49.42 30.36
C ILE A 13 20.22 48.46 31.21
N LEU A 14 18.93 48.40 30.88
CA LEU A 14 18.10 47.29 31.26
C LEU A 14 18.60 46.10 30.42
N LEU A 15 19.32 45.17 31.05
CA LEU A 15 19.64 43.88 30.46
C LEU A 15 18.33 43.11 30.30
N LEU A 16 17.67 43.32 29.16
CA LEU A 16 16.65 42.41 28.64
C LEU A 16 17.38 41.10 28.32
N ILE A 17 17.47 40.22 29.31
CA ILE A 17 17.73 38.81 29.03
C ILE A 17 16.51 38.35 28.23
N PRO A 18 16.64 37.99 26.94
CA PRO A 18 15.55 37.29 26.29
C PRO A 18 15.41 35.99 27.06
N ILE A 19 14.28 35.83 27.77
CA ILE A 19 13.80 34.50 28.09
C ILE A 19 13.49 33.91 26.72
N SER A 20 14.46 33.22 26.14
CA SER A 20 14.25 32.31 25.03
C SER A 20 13.28 31.27 25.56
N SER A 21 11.99 31.56 25.38
CA SER A 21 10.95 30.56 25.45
C SER A 21 11.30 29.60 24.33
N ILE A 22 11.91 28.47 24.68
CA ILE A 22 12.06 27.35 23.76
C ILE A 22 10.65 26.78 23.61
N ALA A 23 9.85 27.45 22.79
CA ALA A 23 8.55 26.99 22.34
C ALA A 23 8.75 26.34 20.97
N HIS A 24 9.46 25.21 20.97
CA HIS A 24 9.53 24.30 19.83
C HIS A 24 9.45 22.86 20.34
N ASP A 25 8.39 22.54 21.08
CA ASP A 25 7.86 21.19 20.99
C ASP A 25 7.26 21.06 19.59
N ASP A 26 7.95 20.30 18.75
CA ASP A 26 7.57 19.97 17.39
C ASP A 26 6.09 19.50 17.34
N GLN A 27 5.38 19.85 16.27
CA GLN A 27 3.96 19.49 16.14
C GLN A 27 3.77 17.97 16.24
N ASP A 28 4.74 17.21 15.75
CA ASP A 28 4.75 15.75 15.81
C ASP A 28 4.96 15.23 17.24
N SER A 29 5.85 15.84 18.03
CA SER A 29 6.06 15.44 19.44
C SER A 29 4.82 15.73 20.30
N ARG A 30 4.09 16.82 20.00
CA ARG A 30 2.81 17.13 20.64
C ARG A 30 1.72 16.13 20.25
N ILE A 31 1.63 15.75 18.97
CA ILE A 31 0.67 14.73 18.50
C ILE A 31 0.98 13.37 19.13
N GLU A 32 2.26 13.00 19.21
CA GLU A 32 2.71 11.77 19.86
C GLU A 32 2.38 11.76 21.36
N PHE A 33 2.64 12.88 22.06
CA PHE A 33 2.28 13.05 23.46
C PHE A 33 0.78 12.84 23.68
N TRP A 34 -0.09 13.50 22.91
CA TRP A 34 -1.54 13.34 23.07
C TRP A 34 -2.02 11.93 22.71
N LYS A 35 -1.45 11.31 21.67
CA LYS A 35 -1.75 9.91 21.33
C LYS A 35 -1.40 8.95 22.46
N LYS A 36 -0.26 9.15 23.13
CA LYS A 36 0.20 8.36 24.28
C LYS A 36 -0.62 8.65 25.55
N TYR A 37 -0.98 9.92 25.76
CA TYR A 37 -1.77 10.36 26.91
C TYR A 37 -3.21 9.81 26.87
N TYR A 38 -3.85 9.82 25.71
CA TYR A 38 -5.22 9.33 25.54
C TYR A 38 -5.31 7.81 25.32
N ASN A 39 -4.20 7.12 25.04
CA ASN A 39 -4.13 5.65 24.96
C ASN A 39 -3.07 5.13 25.93
N PRO A 40 -3.35 5.15 27.24
CA PRO A 40 -2.40 4.66 28.23
C PRO A 40 -2.12 3.17 28.00
N THR A 41 -0.84 2.80 28.07
CA THR A 41 -0.41 1.41 28.00
C THR A 41 -0.37 0.78 29.38
N LEU A 42 -0.52 -0.55 29.44
CA LEU A 42 -0.34 -1.32 30.65
C LEU A 42 1.12 -1.74 30.78
N GLU A 43 1.84 -1.08 31.69
CA GLU A 43 3.26 -1.32 31.90
C GLU A 43 3.52 -2.64 32.64
N VAL A 44 4.48 -3.42 32.15
CA VAL A 44 4.91 -4.67 32.77
C VAL A 44 5.88 -4.37 33.91
N HIS A 45 5.50 -4.74 35.13
CA HIS A 45 6.35 -4.59 36.32
C HIS A 45 6.93 -5.93 36.83
N GLN A 46 6.47 -7.05 36.29
CA GLN A 46 6.94 -8.38 36.68
C GLN A 46 8.23 -8.77 35.96
N SER A 47 9.02 -9.67 36.58
CA SER A 47 10.27 -10.18 36.00
C SER A 47 10.05 -10.99 34.71
N ASN A 48 8.93 -11.70 34.61
CA ASN A 48 8.56 -12.49 33.44
C ASN A 48 7.88 -11.59 32.41
N ILE A 49 8.68 -10.96 31.57
CA ILE A 49 8.20 -10.01 30.56
C ILE A 49 7.47 -10.80 29.44
N PRO A 50 6.21 -10.46 29.11
CA PRO A 50 5.49 -10.98 27.95
C PRO A 50 6.28 -10.80 26.66
N GLN A 51 6.19 -11.78 25.76
CA GLN A 51 6.80 -11.67 24.44
C GLN A 51 5.88 -12.30 23.41
N ILE A 52 5.94 -11.77 22.18
CA ILE A 52 5.28 -12.35 21.03
C ILE A 52 6.28 -12.43 19.88
N LYS A 53 6.20 -13.53 19.13
CA LYS A 53 6.83 -13.68 17.81
C LYS A 53 5.82 -14.17 16.81
N ILE A 54 5.76 -13.50 15.66
CA ILE A 54 4.84 -13.84 14.59
C ILE A 54 5.59 -14.35 13.36
N SER A 55 4.96 -15.25 12.63
CA SER A 55 5.44 -15.72 11.33
C SER A 55 4.27 -16.04 10.42
N LEU A 56 4.47 -15.88 9.12
CA LEU A 56 3.46 -16.16 8.11
C LEU A 56 3.78 -17.51 7.45
N ASN A 57 2.85 -18.46 7.56
CA ASN A 57 2.98 -19.79 6.99
C ASN A 57 2.01 -19.95 5.82
N LYS A 58 2.53 -20.34 4.64
CA LYS A 58 1.69 -20.64 3.48
C LYS A 58 1.07 -22.03 3.60
N ILE A 59 -0.24 -22.13 3.36
CA ILE A 59 -0.99 -23.39 3.43
C ILE A 59 -1.90 -23.48 2.21
N GLY A 60 -1.41 -24.17 1.18
CA GLY A 60 -2.07 -24.20 -0.13
C GLY A 60 -2.15 -22.79 -0.74
N PRO A 61 -3.36 -22.31 -1.12
CA PRO A 61 -3.56 -20.95 -1.62
C PRO A 61 -3.73 -19.89 -0.52
N PHE A 62 -3.77 -20.29 0.75
CA PHE A 62 -4.03 -19.42 1.90
C PHE A 62 -2.80 -19.24 2.77
N PHE A 63 -2.94 -18.38 3.79
CA PHE A 63 -1.89 -18.13 4.77
C PHE A 63 -2.42 -18.29 6.19
N GLN A 64 -1.54 -18.73 7.08
CA GLN A 64 -1.76 -18.70 8.52
C GLN A 64 -0.74 -17.80 9.18
N LEU A 65 -1.22 -16.88 10.02
CA LEU A 65 -0.38 -16.15 10.96
C LEU A 65 -0.17 -17.04 12.19
N GLN A 66 1.06 -17.45 12.44
CA GLN A 66 1.46 -18.11 13.67
C GLN A 66 1.94 -17.06 14.67
N SER A 67 1.43 -17.11 15.89
CA SER A 67 1.73 -16.20 17.00
C SER A 67 2.23 -17.00 18.20
N LYS A 68 3.54 -17.03 18.39
CA LYS A 68 4.19 -17.68 19.55
C LYS A 68 4.32 -16.66 20.68
N VAL A 69 3.57 -16.88 21.75
CA VAL A 69 3.63 -16.04 22.95
C VAL A 69 4.45 -16.71 24.06
N LYS A 70 5.15 -15.90 24.86
CA LYS A 70 5.84 -16.33 26.09
C LYS A 70 5.46 -15.42 27.24
N ASN A 71 5.42 -15.95 28.46
CA ASN A 71 5.06 -15.22 29.69
C ASN A 71 3.71 -14.47 29.58
N PHE A 72 2.83 -14.96 28.71
CA PHE A 72 1.53 -14.38 28.41
C PHE A 72 0.57 -15.50 28.02
N THR A 73 -0.68 -15.42 28.50
CA THR A 73 -1.71 -16.41 28.22
C THR A 73 -2.84 -15.77 27.41
N LEU A 74 -3.17 -16.36 26.26
CA LEU A 74 -4.32 -15.95 25.46
C LEU A 74 -5.60 -16.46 26.13
N THR A 75 -6.52 -15.55 26.48
CA THR A 75 -7.71 -15.87 27.32
C THR A 75 -9.00 -15.38 26.67
N PRO A 76 -9.52 -16.06 25.62
CA PRO A 76 -10.77 -15.67 24.96
C PRO A 76 -11.99 -15.66 25.88
N ASP A 77 -12.00 -16.49 26.91
CA ASP A 77 -13.06 -16.63 27.91
C ASP A 77 -13.09 -15.49 28.93
N GLN A 78 -12.05 -14.64 28.96
CA GLN A 78 -11.90 -13.53 29.91
C GLN A 78 -12.09 -12.16 29.23
N ASP A 79 -12.64 -12.10 28.02
CA ASP A 79 -12.85 -10.83 27.32
C ASP A 79 -13.63 -9.83 28.18
N LEU A 80 -13.16 -8.58 28.19
CA LEU A 80 -13.67 -7.48 29.03
C LEU A 80 -13.52 -7.70 30.55
N ARG A 81 -12.64 -8.60 30.99
CA ARG A 81 -12.36 -8.88 32.42
C ARG A 81 -10.87 -8.84 32.70
N ASN A 82 -10.45 -8.43 33.88
CA ASN A 82 -9.05 -8.46 34.33
C ASN A 82 -8.08 -7.61 33.49
N ASN A 83 -7.71 -6.44 34.01
CA ASN A 83 -6.67 -5.60 33.41
C ASN A 83 -5.29 -5.96 33.97
N ASN A 84 -4.65 -6.97 33.39
CA ASN A 84 -3.30 -7.38 33.78
C ASN A 84 -2.42 -7.61 32.55
N SER A 85 -1.09 -7.68 32.76
CA SER A 85 -0.11 -7.73 31.67
C SER A 85 0.31 -9.15 31.28
N TRP A 86 -0.25 -10.19 31.88
CA TRP A 86 0.11 -11.59 31.61
C TRP A 86 -1.04 -12.43 31.03
N THR A 87 -2.23 -11.84 30.87
CA THR A 87 -3.38 -12.46 30.19
C THR A 87 -4.07 -11.47 29.24
N GLY A 88 -4.63 -11.96 28.13
CA GLY A 88 -5.30 -11.12 27.16
C GLY A 88 -5.36 -11.70 25.75
N TYR A 89 -5.11 -10.86 24.75
CA TYR A 89 -5.11 -11.23 23.33
C TYR A 89 -4.10 -10.44 22.52
N GLY A 90 -3.83 -10.88 21.29
CA GLY A 90 -3.10 -10.08 20.30
C GLY A 90 -4.05 -9.24 19.45
N LYS A 91 -3.72 -7.98 19.16
CA LYS A 91 -4.38 -7.16 18.13
C LYS A 91 -3.60 -7.27 16.83
N LEU A 92 -4.22 -7.82 15.78
CA LEU A 92 -3.63 -7.87 14.44
C LEU A 92 -3.94 -6.58 13.68
N PHE A 93 -2.88 -5.97 13.15
CA PHE A 93 -2.93 -4.89 12.18
C PHE A 93 -2.30 -5.36 10.87
N ILE A 94 -2.94 -5.02 9.75
CA ILE A 94 -2.39 -5.20 8.40
C ILE A 94 -2.28 -3.82 7.76
N ASN A 95 -1.07 -3.43 7.39
CA ASN A 95 -0.76 -2.10 6.83
C ASN A 95 -1.28 -0.95 7.71
N GLY A 96 -1.08 -1.07 9.03
CA GLY A 96 -1.55 -0.10 10.02
C GLY A 96 -3.06 -0.10 10.31
N LYS A 97 -3.87 -0.90 9.60
CA LYS A 97 -5.32 -1.02 9.84
C LYS A 97 -5.60 -2.18 10.77
N TYR A 98 -6.37 -1.94 11.84
CA TYR A 98 -6.86 -3.01 12.71
C TYR A 98 -7.71 -4.02 11.92
N THR A 99 -7.40 -5.31 12.10
CA THR A 99 -8.05 -6.41 11.38
C THR A 99 -8.90 -7.26 12.32
N THR A 100 -8.29 -7.82 13.37
CA THR A 100 -8.98 -8.74 14.30
C THR A 100 -8.17 -8.98 15.57
N ARG A 101 -8.76 -9.66 16.56
CA ARG A 101 -8.07 -10.20 17.74
C ARG A 101 -7.50 -11.61 17.46
N ILE A 102 -6.43 -11.95 18.14
CA ILE A 102 -5.75 -13.25 18.10
C ILE A 102 -5.85 -13.88 19.49
N TYR A 103 -6.54 -15.01 19.57
CA TYR A 103 -6.72 -15.81 20.80
C TYR A 103 -6.09 -17.20 20.71
N SER A 104 -5.48 -17.54 19.57
CA SER A 104 -4.87 -18.83 19.30
C SER A 104 -3.48 -18.67 18.68
N GLU A 105 -2.65 -19.71 18.77
CA GLU A 105 -1.34 -19.71 18.13
C GLU A 105 -1.46 -19.55 16.61
N TYR A 106 -2.47 -20.16 15.98
CA TYR A 106 -2.67 -20.06 14.54
C TYR A 106 -3.95 -19.29 14.22
N LEU A 107 -3.83 -18.30 13.33
CA LEU A 107 -4.95 -17.56 12.75
C LEU A 107 -4.94 -17.72 11.23
N PHE A 108 -6.04 -18.21 10.66
CA PHE A 108 -6.22 -18.29 9.23
C PHE A 108 -6.50 -16.91 8.63
N LEU A 109 -5.74 -16.54 7.60
CA LEU A 109 -5.91 -15.31 6.84
C LEU A 109 -6.61 -15.64 5.52
N LYS A 110 -7.87 -15.23 5.41
CA LYS A 110 -8.70 -15.49 4.24
C LYS A 110 -8.13 -14.82 2.98
N GLU A 111 -7.71 -13.56 3.11
CA GLU A 111 -7.21 -12.73 2.02
C GLU A 111 -6.01 -11.91 2.53
N ILE A 112 -4.96 -11.84 1.71
CA ILE A 112 -3.82 -10.94 1.92
C ILE A 112 -3.87 -9.87 0.83
N PRO A 113 -3.73 -8.57 1.17
CA PRO A 113 -3.70 -7.53 0.16
C PRO A 113 -2.52 -7.74 -0.80
N VAL A 114 -2.69 -7.34 -2.05
CA VAL A 114 -1.61 -7.44 -3.04
C VAL A 114 -0.60 -6.30 -2.80
N GLY A 115 0.70 -6.61 -2.85
CA GLY A 115 1.82 -5.70 -2.62
C GLY A 115 2.66 -6.10 -1.40
N ASN A 116 3.49 -5.16 -0.95
CA ASN A 116 4.25 -5.28 0.28
C ASN A 116 3.31 -5.03 1.46
N ASN A 117 3.14 -6.03 2.31
CA ASN A 117 2.25 -5.94 3.47
C ASN A 117 3.04 -5.98 4.77
N GLU A 118 2.67 -5.09 5.69
CA GLU A 118 3.08 -5.14 7.08
C GLU A 118 2.02 -5.87 7.91
N PHE A 119 2.42 -6.96 8.56
CA PHE A 119 1.63 -7.63 9.58
C PHE A 119 2.21 -7.30 10.95
N LYS A 120 1.44 -6.63 11.80
CA LYS A 120 1.86 -6.28 13.15
C LYS A 120 0.90 -6.86 14.17
N VAL A 121 1.43 -7.50 15.21
CA VAL A 121 0.63 -7.95 16.34
C VAL A 121 1.12 -7.26 17.61
N ILE A 122 0.20 -6.64 18.34
CA ILE A 122 0.45 -6.01 19.65
C ILE A 122 -0.28 -6.84 20.71
N LEU A 123 0.37 -7.17 21.83
CA LEU A 123 -0.32 -7.80 22.96
C LEU A 123 -1.12 -6.75 23.74
N SER A 124 -2.35 -7.10 24.08
CA SER A 124 -3.27 -6.26 24.83
C SER A 124 -3.91 -7.06 25.96
N SER A 125 -4.21 -6.38 27.08
CA SER A 125 -4.98 -6.97 28.16
C SER A 125 -6.40 -7.28 27.71
N ASN A 126 -7.10 -8.09 28.48
CA ASN A 126 -8.53 -8.38 28.25
C ASN A 126 -9.44 -7.14 28.36
N MET A 127 -8.93 -6.01 28.85
CA MET A 127 -9.64 -4.72 28.86
C MET A 127 -9.25 -3.79 27.70
N ASP A 128 -8.71 -4.36 26.62
CA ASP A 128 -8.33 -3.66 25.40
C ASP A 128 -7.18 -2.65 25.55
N VAL A 129 -6.39 -2.76 26.63
CA VAL A 129 -5.24 -1.90 26.91
C VAL A 129 -3.97 -2.53 26.38
N ASP A 130 -3.20 -1.80 25.56
CA ASP A 130 -1.96 -2.32 24.97
C ASP A 130 -0.87 -2.47 26.03
N ILE A 131 -0.13 -3.57 25.98
CA ILE A 131 0.88 -3.92 26.97
C ILE A 131 2.24 -3.36 26.54
N ALA A 132 2.94 -2.72 27.46
CA ALA A 132 4.25 -2.13 27.23
C ALA A 132 5.29 -2.57 28.27
N TYR A 133 6.55 -2.52 27.89
CA TYR A 133 7.69 -2.68 28.79
C TYR A 133 8.76 -1.64 28.45
N ASN A 134 9.20 -0.90 29.46
CA ASN A 134 10.03 0.30 29.35
C ASN A 134 9.45 1.33 28.36
N GLY A 135 8.12 1.45 28.31
CA GLY A 135 7.42 2.37 27.41
C GLY A 135 7.36 1.92 25.94
N GLU A 136 7.88 0.74 25.59
CA GLU A 136 7.76 0.14 24.26
C GLU A 136 6.66 -0.92 24.24
N LEU A 137 5.85 -0.92 23.18
CA LEU A 137 4.77 -1.90 23.01
C LEU A 137 5.31 -3.31 22.81
N ILE A 138 4.74 -4.27 23.52
CA ILE A 138 5.05 -5.69 23.32
C ILE A 138 4.36 -6.15 22.04
N SER A 139 5.15 -6.15 20.96
CA SER A 139 4.67 -6.41 19.61
C SER A 139 5.72 -7.08 18.74
N ASP A 140 5.30 -7.63 17.62
CA ASP A 140 6.18 -8.14 16.56
C ASP A 140 5.59 -7.79 15.20
N THR A 141 6.48 -7.61 14.21
CA THR A 141 6.11 -7.21 12.85
C THR A 141 6.79 -8.11 11.83
N VAL A 142 6.04 -8.55 10.82
CA VAL A 142 6.55 -9.27 9.64
C VAL A 142 6.13 -8.53 8.39
N ILE A 143 7.09 -8.32 7.49
CA ILE A 143 6.85 -7.79 6.15
C ILE A 143 6.73 -8.97 5.18
N PHE A 144 5.67 -8.98 4.37
CA PHE A 144 5.43 -10.03 3.38
C PHE A 144 4.89 -9.46 2.06
N GLN A 145 5.58 -9.74 0.97
CA GLN A 145 5.14 -9.40 -0.38
C GLN A 145 4.16 -10.47 -0.88
N PHE A 146 2.94 -10.06 -1.20
CA PHE A 146 1.93 -10.94 -1.79
C PHE A 146 1.45 -10.42 -3.14
N PRO A 147 1.33 -11.26 -4.17
CA PRO A 147 1.90 -12.61 -4.27
C PRO A 147 3.43 -12.54 -4.24
N GLU A 148 4.07 -13.68 -3.96
CA GLU A 148 5.53 -13.81 -3.72
C GLU A 148 6.42 -13.39 -4.91
N TYR A 149 5.85 -12.93 -6.03
CA TYR A 149 6.64 -12.42 -7.14
C TYR A 149 6.95 -10.92 -6.98
N ASN A 150 8.21 -10.55 -7.22
CA ASN A 150 8.65 -9.14 -7.27
C ASN A 150 8.19 -8.45 -8.57
N PHE A 151 8.41 -7.13 -8.71
CA PHE A 151 7.99 -6.41 -9.92
C PHE A 151 8.52 -6.99 -11.24
N ALA A 152 9.77 -7.47 -11.28
CA ALA A 152 10.35 -8.05 -12.50
C ALA A 152 9.64 -9.37 -12.88
N GLU A 153 9.35 -10.21 -11.89
CA GLU A 153 8.60 -11.46 -12.06
C GLU A 153 7.13 -11.18 -12.41
N ALA A 154 6.51 -10.16 -11.80
CA ALA A 154 5.17 -9.69 -12.14
C ALA A 154 5.09 -9.27 -13.62
N ARG A 155 6.09 -8.52 -14.10
CA ARG A 155 6.20 -8.10 -15.50
C ARG A 155 6.38 -9.29 -16.43
N SER A 156 7.22 -10.26 -16.06
CA SER A 156 7.40 -11.50 -16.83
C SER A 156 6.11 -12.31 -16.93
N LYS A 157 5.40 -12.48 -15.80
CA LYS A 157 4.11 -13.19 -15.74
C LYS A 157 3.02 -12.49 -16.55
N SER A 158 2.90 -11.17 -16.41
CA SER A 158 1.99 -10.33 -17.19
C SER A 158 2.24 -10.50 -18.68
N TYR A 159 3.51 -10.45 -19.11
CA TYR A 159 3.89 -10.69 -20.50
C TYR A 159 3.48 -12.10 -20.97
N GLY A 160 3.77 -13.15 -20.19
CA GLY A 160 3.38 -14.52 -20.51
C GLY A 160 1.87 -14.69 -20.72
N LEU A 161 1.05 -14.12 -19.82
CA LEU A 161 -0.42 -14.12 -19.97
C LEU A 161 -0.86 -13.35 -21.21
N SER A 162 -0.20 -12.23 -21.51
CA SER A 162 -0.46 -11.42 -22.70
C SER A 162 -0.19 -12.19 -24.00
N ILE A 163 0.83 -13.04 -24.03
CA ILE A 163 1.14 -13.93 -25.16
C ILE A 163 0.07 -15.00 -25.30
N GLN A 164 -0.42 -15.57 -24.20
CA GLN A 164 -1.50 -16.57 -24.23
C GLN A 164 -2.81 -16.05 -24.84
N CYS A 165 -3.06 -14.73 -24.82
CA CYS A 165 -4.21 -14.14 -25.52
C CYS A 165 -4.22 -14.43 -27.03
N GLU A 166 -3.05 -14.66 -27.64
CA GLU A 166 -2.93 -15.02 -29.07
C GLU A 166 -2.65 -16.51 -29.30
N PHE A 167 -1.84 -17.13 -28.44
CA PHE A 167 -1.29 -18.47 -28.70
C PHE A 167 -1.94 -19.60 -27.91
N SER A 168 -2.91 -19.31 -27.04
CA SER A 168 -3.77 -20.35 -26.46
C SER A 168 -4.69 -20.96 -27.53
N ASP A 169 -5.26 -22.15 -27.29
CA ASP A 169 -6.22 -22.77 -28.22
C ASP A 169 -7.37 -21.82 -28.60
N LYS A 170 -7.87 -21.06 -27.61
CA LYS A 170 -8.89 -20.02 -27.83
C LYS A 170 -8.36 -18.87 -28.70
N GLY A 171 -7.13 -18.40 -28.44
CA GLY A 171 -6.50 -17.34 -29.23
C GLY A 171 -6.24 -17.77 -30.67
N LEU A 172 -5.77 -19.01 -30.88
CA LEU A 172 -5.52 -19.59 -32.19
C LEU A 172 -6.82 -19.73 -32.99
N ALA A 173 -7.90 -20.22 -32.36
CA ALA A 173 -9.22 -20.33 -32.98
C ALA A 173 -9.80 -18.97 -33.35
N GLU A 174 -9.69 -17.98 -32.46
CA GLU A 174 -10.15 -16.61 -32.72
C GLU A 174 -9.38 -15.96 -33.87
N ARG A 175 -8.05 -16.16 -33.91
CA ARG A 175 -7.22 -15.68 -35.02
C ARG A 175 -7.62 -16.30 -36.36
N GLU A 176 -7.92 -17.59 -36.39
CA GLU A 176 -8.40 -18.24 -37.61
C GLU A 176 -9.76 -17.67 -38.05
N ARG A 177 -10.68 -17.46 -37.10
CA ARG A 177 -11.99 -16.84 -37.35
C ARG A 177 -11.83 -15.44 -37.95
N LEU A 178 -11.05 -14.57 -37.31
CA LEU A 178 -10.80 -13.20 -37.76
C LEU A 178 -10.12 -13.16 -39.13
N SER A 179 -9.17 -14.07 -39.38
CA SER A 179 -8.48 -14.15 -40.68
C SER A 179 -9.44 -14.44 -41.84
N LYS A 180 -10.47 -15.28 -41.62
CA LYS A 180 -11.52 -15.54 -42.62
C LYS A 180 -12.33 -14.28 -42.97
N ASP A 181 -12.43 -13.35 -42.03
CA ASP A 181 -13.11 -12.06 -42.18
C ASP A 181 -12.15 -10.94 -42.66
N GLY A 182 -10.87 -11.26 -42.95
CA GLY A 182 -9.86 -10.28 -43.35
C GLY A 182 -9.41 -9.34 -42.22
N LEU A 183 -9.53 -9.80 -40.97
CA LEU A 183 -9.18 -9.08 -39.75
C LEU A 183 -7.91 -9.65 -39.10
N LYS A 184 -7.17 -8.79 -38.41
CA LYS A 184 -6.04 -9.20 -37.55
C LYS A 184 -6.53 -9.51 -36.14
N ILE A 185 -5.75 -10.28 -35.36
CA ILE A 185 -6.09 -10.53 -33.96
C ILE A 185 -6.14 -9.25 -33.11
N SER A 186 -5.31 -8.25 -33.44
CA SER A 186 -5.36 -6.90 -32.85
C SER A 186 -6.62 -6.11 -33.19
N GLU A 187 -7.46 -6.64 -34.09
CA GLU A 187 -8.75 -6.09 -34.51
C GLU A 187 -9.93 -6.84 -33.86
N SER A 188 -9.71 -7.41 -32.68
CA SER A 188 -10.72 -8.08 -31.86
C SER A 188 -10.82 -7.42 -30.49
N SER A 189 -12.04 -7.09 -30.07
CA SER A 189 -12.32 -6.50 -28.76
C SER A 189 -11.88 -7.45 -27.65
N SER A 190 -12.10 -8.74 -27.84
CA SER A 190 -11.81 -9.79 -26.87
C SER A 190 -10.31 -10.00 -26.67
N TYR A 191 -9.53 -9.96 -27.74
CA TYR A 191 -8.07 -10.02 -27.68
C TYR A 191 -7.50 -8.82 -26.93
N LEU A 192 -7.93 -7.61 -27.29
CA LEU A 192 -7.46 -6.37 -26.64
C LEU A 192 -7.85 -6.33 -25.15
N ARG A 193 -9.05 -6.82 -24.82
CA ARG A 193 -9.50 -6.95 -23.44
C ARG A 193 -8.65 -7.95 -22.65
N CYS A 194 -8.35 -9.11 -23.23
CA CYS A 194 -7.45 -10.10 -22.63
C CYS A 194 -6.07 -9.49 -22.33
N ARG A 195 -5.51 -8.73 -23.28
CA ARG A 195 -4.23 -8.02 -23.09
C ARG A 195 -4.33 -6.99 -21.97
N TYR A 196 -5.41 -6.21 -21.90
CA TYR A 196 -5.67 -5.26 -20.82
C TYR A 196 -5.72 -5.95 -19.46
N ASP A 197 -6.54 -7.00 -19.32
CA ASP A 197 -6.73 -7.71 -18.06
C ASP A 197 -5.43 -8.42 -17.63
N SER A 198 -4.65 -8.99 -18.56
CA SER A 198 -3.35 -9.63 -18.29
C SER A 198 -2.35 -8.67 -17.62
N GLN A 199 -2.37 -7.39 -18.03
CA GLN A 199 -1.49 -6.38 -17.47
C GLN A 199 -2.06 -5.79 -16.19
N LYS A 200 -3.32 -5.35 -16.22
CA LYS A 200 -3.98 -4.70 -15.09
C LYS A 200 -3.99 -5.57 -13.85
N ASN A 201 -4.41 -6.83 -13.98
CA ASN A 201 -4.61 -7.71 -12.83
C ASN A 201 -3.30 -8.12 -12.15
N ILE A 202 -2.16 -7.97 -12.83
CA ILE A 202 -0.85 -8.38 -12.31
C ILE A 202 -0.04 -7.17 -11.86
N LEU A 203 -0.06 -6.07 -12.63
CA LEU A 203 0.86 -4.95 -12.44
C LEU A 203 0.28 -3.78 -11.64
N ASP A 204 -1.05 -3.70 -11.43
CA ASP A 204 -1.64 -2.57 -10.69
C ASP A 204 -1.10 -2.45 -9.25
N ALA A 205 -0.80 -3.57 -8.61
CA ALA A 205 -0.25 -3.58 -7.25
C ALA A 205 1.22 -3.14 -7.18
N PHE A 206 1.93 -3.15 -8.31
CA PHE A 206 3.34 -2.79 -8.40
C PHE A 206 3.56 -1.36 -8.90
N LYS A 207 2.49 -0.55 -9.05
CA LYS A 207 2.61 0.85 -9.49
C LYS A 207 3.57 1.68 -8.65
N VAL A 208 3.63 1.42 -7.35
CA VAL A 208 4.53 2.11 -6.42
C VAL A 208 6.00 1.77 -6.63
N GLU A 209 6.29 0.63 -7.27
CA GLU A 209 7.64 0.18 -7.61
C GLU A 209 8.08 0.64 -9.02
N MET A 210 7.16 1.20 -9.82
CA MET A 210 7.46 1.67 -11.17
C MET A 210 8.17 3.02 -11.13
N SER A 211 9.17 3.20 -12.00
CA SER A 211 9.69 4.53 -12.28
C SER A 211 8.60 5.42 -12.91
N SER A 212 8.76 6.75 -12.84
CA SER A 212 7.80 7.70 -13.43
C SER A 212 7.53 7.42 -14.92
N PHE A 213 8.56 6.98 -15.66
CA PHE A 213 8.42 6.57 -17.06
C PHE A 213 7.63 5.27 -17.20
N GLN A 214 7.96 4.26 -16.40
CA GLN A 214 7.27 2.97 -16.43
C GLN A 214 5.79 3.11 -16.09
N LEU A 215 5.46 3.90 -15.07
CA LEU A 215 4.09 4.18 -14.67
C LEU A 215 3.31 4.87 -15.79
N LEU A 216 3.91 5.90 -16.42
CA LEU A 216 3.31 6.59 -17.56
C LEU A 216 3.00 5.62 -18.72
N VAL A 217 4.00 4.85 -19.15
CA VAL A 217 3.85 3.91 -20.28
C VAL A 217 2.79 2.87 -19.95
N TYR A 218 2.78 2.36 -18.71
CA TYR A 218 1.77 1.41 -18.23
C TYR A 218 0.35 1.99 -18.30
N GLU A 219 0.13 3.19 -17.75
CA GLU A 219 -1.19 3.83 -17.75
C GLU A 219 -1.70 4.12 -19.16
N LEU A 220 -0.83 4.64 -20.03
CA LEU A 220 -1.18 4.92 -21.43
C LEU A 220 -1.46 3.63 -22.21
N THR A 221 -0.71 2.56 -21.94
CA THR A 221 -0.95 1.25 -22.56
C THR A 221 -2.32 0.71 -22.16
N LEU A 222 -2.68 0.76 -20.87
CA LEU A 222 -3.99 0.30 -20.39
C LEU A 222 -5.13 1.15 -20.97
N ASP A 223 -4.99 2.48 -21.01
CA ASP A 223 -5.98 3.39 -21.61
C ASP A 223 -6.18 3.08 -23.10
N SER A 224 -5.08 2.90 -23.84
CA SER A 224 -5.09 2.54 -25.26
C SER A 224 -5.78 1.20 -25.50
N LEU A 225 -5.40 0.14 -24.76
CA LEU A 225 -6.02 -1.18 -24.89
C LEU A 225 -7.53 -1.15 -24.60
N MET A 226 -7.94 -0.44 -23.55
CA MET A 226 -9.37 -0.30 -23.22
C MET A 226 -10.13 0.42 -24.33
N LYS A 227 -9.66 1.59 -24.77
CA LYS A 227 -10.32 2.38 -25.83
C LYS A 227 -10.43 1.60 -27.13
N ARG A 228 -9.35 0.93 -27.53
CA ARG A 228 -9.35 0.11 -28.73
C ARG A 228 -10.28 -1.09 -28.60
N SER A 229 -10.32 -1.73 -27.43
CA SER A 229 -11.27 -2.83 -27.16
C SER A 229 -12.72 -2.37 -27.36
N LEU A 230 -13.08 -1.17 -26.86
CA LEU A 230 -14.42 -0.60 -27.06
C LEU A 230 -14.70 -0.28 -28.54
N ILE A 231 -13.73 0.27 -29.28
CA ILE A 231 -13.88 0.55 -30.72
C ILE A 231 -14.16 -0.74 -31.50
N TRP A 232 -13.42 -1.81 -31.23
CA TRP A 232 -13.66 -3.10 -31.90
C TRP A 232 -14.95 -3.75 -31.44
N LYS A 233 -15.37 -3.52 -30.20
CA LYS A 233 -16.68 -3.97 -29.72
C LYS A 233 -17.82 -3.29 -30.47
N ASP A 234 -17.71 -1.98 -30.72
CA ASP A 234 -18.68 -1.24 -31.53
C ASP A 234 -18.77 -1.80 -32.96
N TYR A 235 -17.65 -2.20 -33.55
CA TYR A 235 -17.64 -2.84 -34.87
C TYR A 235 -18.29 -4.23 -34.84
N GLU A 236 -17.92 -5.07 -33.87
CA GLU A 236 -18.48 -6.41 -33.68
C GLU A 236 -20.00 -6.38 -33.42
N ASP A 237 -20.48 -5.32 -32.77
CA ASP A 237 -21.91 -5.07 -32.53
C ASP A 237 -22.62 -4.37 -33.70
N ASN A 238 -21.93 -4.15 -34.82
CA ASN A 238 -22.42 -3.47 -36.03
C ASN A 238 -22.83 -2.00 -35.82
N ASN A 239 -22.32 -1.34 -34.78
CA ASN A 239 -22.57 0.08 -34.52
C ASN A 239 -21.73 1.00 -35.43
N ILE A 240 -20.59 0.51 -35.93
CA ILE A 240 -19.70 1.24 -36.84
C ILE A 240 -19.18 0.34 -37.97
N SER A 241 -18.78 0.94 -39.09
CA SER A 241 -18.15 0.21 -40.19
C SER A 241 -16.70 -0.18 -39.88
N LEU A 242 -16.18 -1.20 -40.58
CA LEU A 242 -14.78 -1.63 -40.46
C LEU A 242 -13.78 -0.49 -40.73
N SER A 243 -14.08 0.36 -41.72
CA SER A 243 -13.24 1.52 -42.06
C SER A 243 -13.19 2.51 -40.89
N SER A 244 -14.34 2.82 -40.29
CA SER A 244 -14.42 3.71 -39.13
C SER A 244 -13.71 3.14 -37.91
N ALA A 245 -13.83 1.83 -37.67
CA ALA A 245 -13.12 1.15 -36.57
C ALA A 245 -11.60 1.27 -36.73
N ARG A 246 -11.08 1.00 -37.93
CA ARG A 246 -9.64 1.11 -38.23
C ARG A 246 -9.11 2.53 -38.08
N GLU A 247 -9.86 3.52 -38.56
CA GLU A 247 -9.50 4.94 -38.43
C GLU A 247 -9.42 5.36 -36.95
N LYS A 248 -10.48 5.08 -36.18
CA LYS A 248 -10.52 5.37 -34.75
C LYS A 248 -9.41 4.64 -33.98
N ASN A 249 -9.15 3.36 -34.29
CA ASN A 249 -8.08 2.59 -33.67
C ASN A 249 -6.71 3.22 -33.93
N LYS A 250 -6.42 3.60 -35.19
CA LYS A 250 -5.16 4.26 -35.57
C LYS A 250 -4.97 5.60 -34.87
N PHE A 251 -6.05 6.36 -34.67
CA PHE A 251 -6.00 7.61 -33.91
C PHE A 251 -5.61 7.38 -32.45
N VAL A 252 -6.15 6.35 -31.80
CA VAL A 252 -5.77 5.99 -30.42
C VAL A 252 -4.29 5.60 -30.33
N GLU A 253 -3.80 4.76 -31.26
CA GLU A 253 -2.38 4.36 -31.29
C GLU A 253 -1.45 5.56 -31.46
N LYS A 254 -1.74 6.46 -32.42
CA LYS A 254 -0.93 7.66 -32.66
C LYS A 254 -0.90 8.60 -31.45
N ASN A 255 -2.02 8.79 -30.78
CA ASN A 255 -2.10 9.67 -29.61
C ASN A 255 -1.29 9.15 -28.42
N MET A 256 -1.15 7.83 -28.27
CA MET A 256 -0.32 7.25 -27.23
C MET A 256 1.15 7.62 -27.43
N ASP A 257 1.68 7.45 -28.65
CA ASP A 257 3.06 7.80 -28.96
C ASP A 257 3.35 9.28 -28.72
N ILE A 258 2.44 10.16 -29.13
CA ILE A 258 2.54 11.61 -28.90
C ILE A 258 2.63 11.91 -27.40
N LYS A 259 1.74 11.35 -26.57
CA LYS A 259 1.74 11.59 -25.12
C LYS A 259 3.01 11.12 -24.43
N ILE A 260 3.60 10.00 -24.88
CA ILE A 260 4.88 9.52 -24.36
C ILE A 260 5.98 10.52 -24.72
N GLN A 261 6.02 11.01 -25.96
CA GLN A 261 7.01 11.97 -26.42
C GLN A 261 6.88 13.32 -25.71
N GLU A 262 5.67 13.88 -25.59
CA GLU A 262 5.43 15.17 -24.92
C GLU A 262 5.95 15.18 -23.48
N LYS A 263 5.64 14.12 -22.72
CA LYS A 263 5.99 14.06 -21.29
C LYS A 263 7.47 13.76 -21.03
N TYR A 264 8.19 13.21 -22.01
CA TYR A 264 9.62 12.85 -21.85
C TYR A 264 10.59 13.72 -22.65
N ALA A 265 10.15 14.38 -23.72
CA ALA A 265 10.92 15.42 -24.39
C ALA A 265 11.01 16.69 -23.53
N GLY A 266 10.00 16.97 -22.69
CA GLY A 266 10.01 18.08 -21.73
C GLY A 266 10.98 17.90 -20.55
N ASN A 267 11.39 16.67 -20.24
CA ASN A 267 12.27 16.33 -19.11
C ASN A 267 13.77 16.27 -19.47
N LYS A 268 14.17 16.65 -20.69
CA LYS A 268 15.59 16.74 -21.08
C LYS A 268 16.27 18.06 -20.68
N HIS A 269 15.62 18.87 -19.83
CA HIS A 269 16.11 20.18 -19.38
C HIS A 269 16.20 20.34 -17.85
N GLU A 270 16.17 19.24 -17.08
CA GLU A 270 16.57 19.20 -15.66
C GLU A 270 17.80 18.30 -15.49
#